data_AF-A0A914R2H5-F1
#
_entry.id   AF-A0A914R2H5-F1
#
_cell.length_a   1.000
_cell.length_b   1.000
_cell.length_c   1.000
_cell.angle_alpha   90.00
_cell.angle_beta   90.00
_cell.angle_gamma   90.00
#
_symmetry.space_group_name_H-M   'P 1'
#
loop_
_entity.id
_entity.type
_entity.pdbx_description
1 polymer ?
#
loop_
_entity_poly.entity_id
_entity_poly.type
_entity_poly.pdbx_seq_one_letter_code
_entity_poly.pdbx_strand_id
1 'polypeptide(L)'
;MDDEPSPKEIYDRVRKEPGPDEELYRPQIPESALSDDAVEPHLINLMMGCWAEEPHDRPDFSVIRKVVRSLNKNNETSNLVDNLLKRMEQYANNLEGLVEERTQEYFAEKKKVEDLLHQLLPPSVADQVPFMNSSTFFLP
;
A
#
# COMPACT_ATOMS: atom_id res chain seq x y z
N MET A 1 21.15 -21.87 7.36
CA MET A 1 20.18 -21.76 6.27
C MET A 1 19.03 -22.62 6.72
N ASP A 2 18.03 -21.98 7.32
CA ASP A 2 16.81 -22.65 7.71
C ASP A 2 16.05 -22.96 6.41
N ASP A 3 16.10 -24.21 5.97
CA ASP A 3 15.26 -24.68 4.87
C ASP A 3 13.82 -24.55 5.32
N GLU A 4 13.14 -23.53 4.78
CA GLU A 4 11.71 -23.35 4.97
C GLU A 4 11.00 -24.62 4.45
N PRO A 5 10.13 -25.26 5.26
CA PRO A 5 9.54 -26.54 4.89
C PRO A 5 8.73 -26.41 3.60
N SER A 6 8.85 -27.39 2.72
CA SER A 6 8.08 -27.40 1.48
C SER A 6 6.57 -27.46 1.77
N PRO A 7 5.70 -26.98 0.86
CA PRO A 7 4.24 -27.03 1.06
C PRO A 7 3.72 -28.44 1.35
N LYS A 8 4.36 -29.46 0.79
CA LYS A 8 4.01 -30.86 1.02
C LYS A 8 4.34 -31.31 2.45
N GLU A 9 5.51 -30.93 2.95
CA GLU A 9 5.92 -31.24 4.33
C GLU A 9 5.04 -30.51 5.34
N ILE A 10 4.65 -29.27 5.06
CA ILE A 10 3.68 -28.51 5.87
C ILE A 10 2.37 -29.28 5.96
N TYR A 11 1.81 -29.71 4.83
CA TYR A 11 0.56 -30.47 4.79
C TYR A 11 0.66 -31.77 5.61
N ASP A 12 1.74 -32.53 5.43
CA ASP A 12 1.96 -33.79 6.12
C ASP A 12 2.08 -33.59 7.64
N ARG A 13 2.74 -32.50 8.09
CA ARG A 13 2.84 -32.12 9.51
C ARG A 13 1.52 -31.66 10.10
N VAL A 14 0.71 -30.89 9.36
CA VAL A 14 -0.62 -30.46 9.83
C VAL A 14 -1.58 -31.65 9.96
N ARG A 15 -1.48 -32.63 9.06
CA ARG A 15 -2.37 -33.80 9.02
C ARG A 15 -2.02 -34.87 10.06
N LYS A 16 -0.75 -34.97 10.45
CA LYS A 16 -0.30 -35.96 11.42
C LYS A 16 -0.91 -35.66 12.79
N GLU A 17 -1.61 -36.62 13.38
CA GLU A 17 -2.04 -36.54 14.77
C GLU A 17 -0.79 -36.53 15.67
N PRO A 18 -0.65 -35.54 16.57
CA PRO A 18 0.49 -35.49 17.47
C PRO A 18 0.50 -36.67 18.43
N GLY A 19 1.69 -37.16 18.77
CA GLY A 19 1.86 -38.08 19.89
C GLY A 19 1.56 -37.41 21.25
N PRO A 20 1.52 -38.18 22.35
CA PRO A 20 1.21 -37.66 23.69
C PRO A 20 2.15 -36.55 24.19
N ASP A 21 3.37 -36.45 23.64
CA ASP A 21 4.38 -35.44 23.98
C ASP A 21 4.76 -34.53 22.78
N GLU A 22 4.02 -34.58 21.66
CA GLU A 22 4.31 -33.80 20.46
C GLU A 22 3.32 -32.62 20.33
N GLU A 23 3.82 -31.43 20.03
CA GLU A 23 2.96 -30.26 19.82
C GLU A 23 2.28 -30.30 18.45
N LEU A 24 1.06 -29.77 18.38
CA LEU A 24 0.32 -29.61 17.14
C LEU A 24 1.07 -28.65 16.21
N TYR A 25 1.26 -29.06 14.96
CA TYR A 25 1.85 -28.18 13.97
C TYR A 25 0.83 -27.11 13.55
N ARG A 26 1.01 -25.88 14.05
CA ARG A 26 0.14 -24.72 13.81
C ARG A 26 0.97 -23.48 13.46
N PRO A 27 0.42 -22.53 12.69
CA PRO A 27 1.09 -21.26 12.45
C PRO A 27 1.40 -20.54 13.76
N GLN A 28 2.63 -20.07 13.90
CA GLN A 28 3.05 -19.29 15.07
C GLN A 28 2.45 -17.89 14.98
N ILE A 29 1.74 -17.48 16.02
CA ILE A 29 1.20 -16.13 16.13
C ILE A 29 2.25 -15.29 16.85
N PRO A 30 2.84 -14.27 16.22
CA PRO A 30 3.86 -13.46 16.86
C PRO A 30 3.27 -12.76 18.10
N GLU A 31 4.05 -12.67 19.18
CA GLU A 31 3.61 -12.01 20.42
C GLU A 31 3.22 -10.55 20.21
N SER A 32 3.82 -9.87 19.23
CA SER A 32 3.41 -8.54 18.81
C SER A 32 1.95 -8.51 18.36
N ALA A 33 1.47 -9.49 17.60
CA ALA A 33 0.06 -9.53 17.21
C ALA A 33 -0.89 -9.77 18.40
N LEU A 34 -0.40 -10.37 19.49
CA LEU A 34 -1.19 -10.63 20.71
C LEU A 34 -1.20 -9.44 21.68
N SER A 35 -0.26 -8.51 21.54
CA SER A 35 -0.02 -7.39 22.48
C SER A 35 -0.24 -6.01 21.87
N ASP A 36 -0.16 -5.90 20.55
CA ASP A 36 -0.34 -4.65 19.81
C ASP A 36 -1.82 -4.45 19.49
N ASP A 37 -2.39 -3.30 19.89
CA ASP A 37 -3.76 -2.88 19.57
C ASP A 37 -4.01 -2.79 18.05
N ALA A 38 -2.96 -2.93 17.23
CA ALA A 38 -3.02 -2.97 15.78
C ALA A 38 -3.83 -4.16 15.23
N VAL A 39 -3.87 -5.30 15.95
CA VAL A 39 -4.65 -6.47 15.53
C VAL A 39 -5.80 -6.69 16.49
N GLU A 40 -7.01 -6.67 15.95
CA GLU A 40 -8.22 -6.85 16.76
C GLU A 40 -8.23 -8.28 17.36
N PRO A 41 -8.33 -8.43 18.71
CA PRO A 41 -8.19 -9.73 19.37
C PRO A 41 -9.23 -10.77 18.93
N HIS A 42 -10.42 -10.33 18.53
CA HIS A 42 -11.48 -11.21 18.03
C HIS A 42 -11.16 -11.82 16.66
N LEU A 43 -10.36 -11.15 15.81
CA LEU A 43 -9.83 -11.73 14.58
C LEU A 43 -8.86 -12.89 14.86
N ILE A 44 -7.99 -12.72 15.87
CA ILE A 44 -7.03 -13.76 16.30
C ILE A 44 -7.80 -14.96 16.85
N ASN A 45 -8.80 -14.71 17.71
CA ASN A 45 -9.66 -15.76 18.25
C ASN A 45 -10.43 -16.51 17.15
N LEU A 46 -10.93 -15.79 16.13
CA LEU A 46 -11.58 -16.41 14.97
C LEU A 46 -10.62 -17.32 14.20
N MET A 47 -9.38 -16.86 13.96
CA MET A 47 -8.35 -17.63 13.28
C MET A 47 -8.00 -18.92 14.07
N MET A 48 -7.78 -18.80 15.37
CA MET A 48 -7.51 -19.96 16.23
C MET A 48 -8.69 -20.94 16.26
N GLY A 49 -9.93 -20.44 16.30
CA GLY A 49 -11.13 -21.26 16.23
C GLY A 49 -11.27 -22.04 14.92
N CYS A 50 -10.80 -21.48 13.79
CA CYS A 50 -10.76 -22.20 12.52
C CYS A 50 -9.82 -23.41 12.52
N TRP A 51 -8.87 -23.47 13.45
CA TRP A 51 -7.89 -24.55 13.56
C TRP A 51 -8.23 -25.56 14.67
N ALA A 52 -9.48 -25.56 15.17
CA ALA A 52 -9.93 -26.53 16.16
C ALA A 52 -9.73 -27.97 15.66
N GLU A 53 -9.29 -28.86 16.55
CA GLU A 53 -9.00 -30.26 16.22
C GLU A 53 -10.23 -30.95 15.66
N GLU A 54 -11.33 -30.81 16.39
CA GLU A 54 -12.57 -31.44 16.07
C GLU A 54 -13.33 -30.63 15.01
N PRO A 55 -13.65 -31.20 13.84
CA PRO A 55 -14.25 -30.47 12.74
C PRO A 55 -15.56 -29.75 13.09
N HIS A 56 -16.31 -30.26 14.06
CA HIS A 56 -17.57 -29.66 14.50
C HIS A 56 -17.40 -28.43 15.40
N ASP A 57 -16.22 -28.26 16.01
CA ASP A 57 -15.90 -27.08 16.83
C ASP A 57 -15.41 -25.91 15.99
N ARG A 58 -15.09 -26.15 14.71
CA ARG A 58 -14.69 -25.11 13.77
C ARG A 58 -15.92 -24.24 13.42
N PRO A 59 -15.76 -22.91 13.41
CA PRO A 59 -16.85 -22.01 13.04
C PRO A 59 -17.27 -22.23 11.58
N ASP A 60 -18.57 -22.23 11.32
CA ASP A 60 -19.09 -22.32 9.96
C ASP A 60 -18.76 -21.05 9.14
N PHE A 61 -18.81 -21.16 7.81
CA PHE A 61 -18.54 -20.02 6.93
C PHE A 61 -19.50 -18.84 7.09
N SER A 62 -20.73 -19.07 7.54
CA SER A 62 -21.69 -18.02 7.88
C SER A 62 -21.27 -17.26 9.15
N VAL A 63 -20.80 -17.95 10.19
CA VAL A 63 -20.25 -17.38 11.43
C VAL A 63 -18.99 -16.60 11.11
N ILE A 64 -18.03 -17.19 10.39
CA ILE A 64 -16.81 -16.50 9.94
C ILE A 64 -17.18 -15.21 9.20
N ARG A 65 -18.11 -15.29 8.23
CA ARG A 65 -18.56 -14.13 7.46
C ARG A 65 -19.22 -13.06 8.32
N LYS A 66 -20.03 -13.45 9.31
CA LYS A 66 -20.66 -12.50 10.24
C LYS A 66 -19.62 -11.80 11.11
N VAL A 67 -18.65 -12.54 11.65
CA VAL A 67 -17.58 -11.98 12.49
C VAL A 67 -16.71 -11.04 11.68
N VAL A 68 -16.22 -11.46 10.50
CA VAL A 68 -15.42 -10.59 9.61
C VAL A 68 -16.21 -9.34 9.21
N ARG A 69 -17.50 -9.45 8.89
CA ARG A 69 -18.34 -8.28 8.62
C ARG A 69 -18.50 -7.38 9.82
N SER A 70 -18.65 -7.92 11.02
CA SER A 70 -18.77 -7.14 12.26
C SER A 70 -17.48 -6.37 12.56
N LEU A 71 -16.33 -7.01 12.37
CA LEU A 71 -15.02 -6.37 12.48
C LEU A 71 -14.85 -5.24 11.47
N ASN A 72 -15.30 -5.46 10.23
CA ASN A 72 -15.29 -4.43 9.19
C ASN A 72 -16.35 -3.34 9.43
N LYS A 73 -17.46 -3.63 10.12
CA LYS A 73 -18.52 -2.66 10.40
C LYS A 73 -18.10 -1.61 11.44
N ASN A 74 -17.30 -2.01 12.42
CA ASN A 74 -16.66 -1.05 13.33
C ASN A 74 -15.51 -0.27 12.64
N ASN A 75 -15.12 -0.68 11.43
CA ASN A 75 -14.08 -0.10 10.58
C ASN A 75 -14.65 0.43 9.25
N GLU A 76 -15.92 0.85 9.23
CA GLU A 76 -16.66 1.29 8.02
C GLU A 76 -16.03 2.48 7.26
N THR A 77 -14.92 3.04 7.73
CA THR A 77 -14.16 4.12 7.04
C THR A 77 -12.82 3.70 6.43
N SER A 78 -12.37 2.44 6.60
CA SER A 78 -11.06 2.02 6.09
C SER A 78 -11.07 0.55 5.68
N ASN A 79 -11.78 0.21 4.61
CA ASN A 79 -11.44 -1.01 3.88
C ASN A 79 -9.98 -0.86 3.41
N LEU A 80 -9.18 -1.90 3.50
CA LEU A 80 -7.82 -1.96 2.95
C LEU A 80 -7.70 -1.33 1.55
N VAL A 81 -8.75 -1.49 0.73
CA VAL A 81 -8.90 -0.90 -0.61
C VAL A 81 -9.08 0.62 -0.57
N ASP A 82 -9.90 1.16 0.34
CA ASP A 82 -10.07 2.61 0.51
C ASP A 82 -8.79 3.26 1.06
N ASN A 83 -8.07 2.56 1.95
CA ASN A 83 -6.75 3.01 2.41
C ASN A 83 -5.73 3.01 1.26
N LEU A 84 -5.73 1.96 0.44
CA LEU A 84 -4.88 1.87 -0.74
C LEU A 84 -5.22 2.96 -1.76
N LEU A 85 -6.50 3.20 -2.02
CA LEU A 85 -6.98 4.25 -2.92
C LEU A 85 -6.58 5.64 -2.42
N LYS A 86 -6.76 5.91 -1.12
CA LYS A 86 -6.32 7.17 -0.50
C LYS A 86 -4.81 7.36 -0.59
N ARG A 87 -4.03 6.30 -0.36
CA ARG A 87 -2.57 6.35 -0.54
C ARG A 87 -2.22 6.62 -2.00
N MET A 88 -2.83 5.94 -2.96
CA MET A 88 -2.61 6.15 -4.39
C MET A 88 -2.99 7.58 -4.83
N GLU A 89 -4.11 8.11 -4.36
CA GLU A 89 -4.53 9.50 -4.61
C GLU A 89 -3.52 10.49 -4.02
N GLN A 90 -3.06 10.26 -2.80
CA GLN A 90 -2.06 11.12 -2.16
C GLN A 90 -0.71 11.07 -2.89
N TYR A 91 -0.29 9.91 -3.39
CA TYR A 91 0.90 9.81 -4.23
C TYR A 91 0.73 10.54 -5.57
N ALA A 92 -0.44 10.46 -6.20
CA ALA A 92 -0.74 11.18 -7.43
C ALA A 92 -0.71 12.71 -7.22
N ASN A 93 -1.36 13.21 -6.17
CA ASN A 93 -1.38 14.64 -5.82
C ASN A 93 0.02 15.16 -5.47
N ASN A 94 0.81 14.39 -4.74
CA ASN A 94 2.18 14.77 -4.42
C ASN A 94 3.08 14.81 -5.67
N LEU A 95 2.87 13.90 -6.62
CA LEU A 95 3.59 13.90 -7.90
C LEU A 95 3.17 15.08 -8.78
N GLU A 96 1.88 15.40 -8.82
CA GLU A 96 1.36 16.57 -9.53
C GLU A 96 1.96 17.86 -8.97
N GLY A 97 1.95 18.02 -7.65
CA GLY A 97 2.59 19.17 -6.99
C GLY A 97 4.09 19.26 -7.24
N LEU A 98 4.81 18.13 -7.25
CA LEU A 98 6.24 18.10 -7.54
C LEU A 98 6.53 18.46 -9.01
N VAL A 99 5.70 18.01 -9.95
CA VAL A 99 5.81 18.39 -11.36
C VAL A 99 5.52 19.88 -11.54
N GLU A 100 4.49 20.41 -10.87
CA GLU A 100 4.15 21.82 -10.93
C GLU A 100 5.29 22.70 -10.37
N GLU A 101 5.84 22.36 -9.21
CA GLU A 101 6.98 23.06 -8.60
C GLU A 101 8.20 23.08 -9.54
N ARG A 102 8.60 21.91 -10.06
CA ARG A 102 9.74 21.80 -10.99
C ARG A 102 9.49 22.53 -12.30
N THR A 103 8.25 22.55 -12.76
CA THR A 103 7.85 23.29 -13.96
C THR A 103 7.94 24.79 -13.71
N GLN A 104 7.52 25.26 -12.55
CA GLN A 104 7.59 26.67 -12.15
C GLN A 104 9.04 27.14 -11.99
N GLU A 105 9.90 26.32 -11.35
CA GLU A 105 11.34 26.57 -11.26
C GLU A 105 11.98 26.67 -12.65
N TYR A 106 11.67 25.72 -13.55
CA TYR A 106 12.14 25.74 -14.92
C TYR A 106 11.71 27.02 -15.67
N PHE A 107 10.46 27.45 -15.52
CA PHE A 107 9.99 28.69 -16.14
C PHE A 107 10.70 29.93 -15.58
N ALA A 108 10.95 29.98 -14.28
CA ALA A 108 11.68 31.08 -13.65
C ALA A 108 13.13 31.15 -14.14
N GLU A 109 13.79 30.01 -14.24
CA GLU A 109 15.17 29.92 -14.74
C GLU A 109 15.25 30.24 -16.23
N LYS A 110 14.32 29.70 -17.03
CA LYS A 110 14.19 30.04 -18.46
C LYS A 110 14.02 31.54 -18.66
N LYS A 111 13.11 32.18 -17.91
CA LYS A 111 12.88 33.62 -18.01
C LYS A 111 14.14 34.43 -17.66
N LYS A 112 14.87 34.02 -16.62
CA LYS A 112 16.13 34.66 -16.23
C LYS A 112 17.19 34.55 -17.32
N VAL A 113 17.29 33.39 -17.96
CA VAL A 113 18.21 33.15 -19.09
C VAL A 113 17.80 34.00 -20.30
N GLU A 114 16.50 34.08 -20.60
CA GLU A 114 15.97 34.93 -21.68
C GLU A 114 16.27 36.42 -21.42
N ASP A 115 15.99 36.93 -20.22
CA ASP A 115 16.28 38.32 -19.84
C ASP A 115 17.78 38.64 -19.97
N LEU A 116 18.66 37.71 -19.59
CA LEU A 116 20.10 37.83 -19.79
C LEU A 116 20.50 37.79 -21.27
N LEU A 117 19.89 36.91 -22.06
CA LEU A 117 20.12 36.84 -23.51
C LEU A 117 19.75 38.16 -24.19
N HIS A 118 18.62 38.76 -23.82
CA HIS A 118 18.20 40.07 -24.31
C HIS A 118 19.20 41.19 -23.95
N GLN A 119 19.86 41.10 -22.79
CA GLN A 119 20.91 42.07 -22.40
C GLN A 119 22.24 41.85 -23.14
N LEU A 120 22.51 40.62 -23.60
CA LEU A 120 23.75 40.25 -24.29
C LEU A 120 23.69 40.43 -25.81
N LEU A 121 22.48 40.49 -26.40
CA LEU A 121 22.28 40.66 -27.84
C LEU A 121 22.10 42.13 -28.24
N PRO A 122 22.69 42.58 -29.37
CA PRO A 122 22.42 43.90 -29.93
C PRO A 122 20.93 44.09 -30.26
N PRO A 123 20.37 45.31 -30.13
CA PRO A 123 18.92 45.57 -30.23
C PRO A 123 18.25 45.02 -31.51
N SER A 124 18.95 45.00 -32.64
CA SER A 124 18.39 44.54 -33.92
C SER A 124 18.13 43.03 -34.00
N VAL A 125 18.73 42.24 -33.11
CA VAL A 125 18.65 40.76 -33.11
C VAL A 125 17.65 40.27 -32.07
N ALA A 126 17.57 40.97 -30.93
CA ALA A 126 16.65 40.65 -29.84
C ALA A 126 15.17 40.68 -30.27
N ASP A 127 14.79 41.60 -31.16
CA ASP A 127 13.41 41.76 -31.65
C ASP A 127 13.01 40.72 -32.72
N GLN A 128 13.97 39.97 -33.28
CA GLN A 128 13.72 39.00 -34.36
C GLN A 128 13.63 37.54 -33.89
N VAL A 129 13.90 37.25 -32.61
CA VAL A 129 13.79 35.90 -32.06
C VAL A 129 12.32 35.60 -31.78
N PRO A 130 11.66 34.65 -32.48
CA PRO A 130 10.26 34.35 -32.24
C PRO A 130 10.12 33.80 -30.82
N PHE A 131 9.42 34.54 -29.97
CA PHE A 131 9.02 34.15 -28.62
C PHE A 131 8.40 32.75 -28.71
N MET A 132 9.09 31.71 -28.23
CA MET A 132 8.63 30.33 -28.37
C MET A 132 7.25 30.19 -27.71
N ASN A 133 6.25 30.11 -28.58
CA ASN A 133 4.81 30.08 -28.39
C ASN A 133 4.37 29.42 -27.07
N SER A 134 3.67 30.19 -26.24
CA SER A 134 3.14 29.81 -24.93
C SER A 134 2.00 28.76 -24.96
N SER A 135 1.78 28.04 -26.06
CA SER A 135 0.55 27.25 -26.29
C SER A 135 0.74 25.82 -26.82
N THR A 136 1.95 25.27 -26.92
CA THR A 136 2.16 23.93 -27.51
C THR A 136 2.44 22.80 -26.53
N PHE A 137 2.17 22.95 -25.22
CA PHE A 137 2.32 21.84 -24.26
C PHE A 137 1.04 21.47 -23.51
N PHE A 138 -0.12 22.00 -23.93
CA PHE A 138 -1.39 21.38 -23.58
C PHE A 138 -1.69 20.28 -24.59
N LEU A 139 -1.58 19.04 -24.15
CA LEU A 139 -2.20 17.86 -24.75
C LEU A 139 -2.74 16.99 -23.61
N PRO A 140 -3.82 16.25 -23.92
CA PRO A 140 -5.20 16.48 -23.53
C PRO A 140 -5.55 16.09 -22.08
#